data_AF-A0A6F9B923-F1
#
_entry.id   AF-A0A6F9B923-F1
#
_cell.length_a   1.000
_cell.length_b   1.000
_cell.length_c   1.000
_cell.angle_alpha   90.00
_cell.angle_beta   90.00
_cell.angle_gamma   90.00
#
_symmetry.space_group_name_H-M   'P 1'
#
loop_
_entity.id
_entity.type
_entity.pdbx_description
1 polymer ?
#
loop_
_entity_poly.entity_id
_entity_poly.type
_entity_poly.pdbx_seq_one_letter_code
_entity_poly.pdbx_strand_id
1 'polypeptide(L)'
;MTKLAKSAGNFSQLGTFAPVWDVFKTSTEKLASCHLELVRKLQELIKDVQKYVDDQAKTKEEVASTNGAVQTIQTTGVALQKSKENYNAKTVEQERLRKEGATQREVDKAGVKAKKATEAYKGLVEKYATAKSEFEQKMAETAQKFQDIEESHIVHMKDIIQSYAQSVDETHVQIGEVHTEFLGNMENTSVEGLIQKLAESKGTGKER
;
A
#
# COMPACT_ATOMS: atom_id res chain seq x y z
N MET A 1 21.84 -20.74 -15.65
CA MET A 1 21.62 -22.01 -16.38
C MET A 1 21.92 -21.94 -17.87
N THR A 2 21.68 -20.82 -18.56
CA THR A 2 22.05 -20.66 -19.98
C THR A 2 23.52 -20.96 -20.30
N LYS A 3 24.47 -20.60 -19.41
CA LYS A 3 25.88 -20.98 -19.57
C LYS A 3 26.10 -22.49 -19.48
N LEU A 4 25.37 -23.18 -18.60
CA LEU A 4 25.46 -24.63 -18.41
C LEU A 4 24.91 -25.38 -19.65
N ALA A 5 23.78 -24.93 -20.20
CA ALA A 5 23.26 -25.43 -21.47
C ALA A 5 24.29 -25.31 -22.61
N LYS A 6 24.95 -24.15 -22.72
CA LYS A 6 26.02 -23.95 -23.71
C LYS A 6 27.20 -24.91 -23.49
N SER A 7 27.62 -25.12 -22.24
CA SER A 7 28.67 -26.09 -21.91
C SER A 7 28.27 -27.53 -22.28
N ALA A 8 27.00 -27.92 -22.07
CA ALA A 8 26.50 -29.22 -22.50
C ALA A 8 26.57 -29.42 -24.02
N GLY A 9 26.25 -28.37 -24.78
CA GLY A 9 26.40 -28.38 -26.24
C GLY A 9 27.85 -28.46 -26.74
N ASN A 10 28.83 -28.09 -25.89
CA ASN A 10 30.24 -28.13 -26.23
C ASN A 10 30.90 -29.51 -25.97
N PHE A 11 30.19 -30.47 -25.38
CA PHE A 11 30.68 -31.84 -25.31
C PHE A 11 30.76 -32.45 -26.71
N SER A 12 31.60 -33.49 -26.86
CA SER A 12 31.81 -34.18 -28.13
C SER A 12 30.47 -34.59 -28.75
N GLN A 13 30.17 -34.00 -29.91
CA GLN A 13 29.05 -34.39 -30.77
C GLN A 13 29.35 -35.71 -31.50
N LEU A 14 30.54 -36.27 -31.28
CA LEU A 14 30.97 -37.57 -31.79
C LEU A 14 30.80 -38.62 -30.69
N GLY A 15 30.30 -39.79 -31.09
CA GLY A 15 30.15 -40.95 -30.22
C GLY A 15 28.71 -41.22 -29.82
N THR A 16 28.49 -42.43 -29.31
CA THR A 16 27.16 -43.00 -29.02
C THR A 16 26.36 -42.20 -28.00
N PHE A 17 27.01 -41.38 -27.17
CA PHE A 17 26.38 -40.61 -26.11
C PHE A 17 25.95 -39.20 -26.54
N ALA A 18 26.31 -38.75 -27.76
CA ALA A 18 25.97 -37.40 -28.24
C ALA A 18 24.48 -37.03 -28.11
N PRO A 19 23.50 -37.92 -28.39
CA PRO A 19 22.08 -37.59 -28.22
C PRO A 19 21.68 -37.30 -26.78
N VAL A 20 22.35 -37.90 -25.79
CA VAL A 20 22.07 -37.67 -24.36
C VAL A 20 22.51 -36.27 -23.94
N TRP A 21 23.64 -35.78 -24.47
CA TRP A 21 24.08 -34.40 -24.24
C TRP A 21 23.11 -33.37 -24.80
N ASP A 22 22.46 -33.68 -25.94
CA ASP A 22 21.44 -32.82 -26.52
C ASP A 22 20.18 -32.76 -25.64
N VAL A 23 19.68 -33.90 -25.15
CA VAL A 23 18.56 -33.95 -24.18
C VAL A 23 18.87 -33.11 -22.94
N PHE A 24 20.07 -33.25 -22.37
CA PHE A 24 20.50 -32.47 -21.20
C PHE A 24 20.58 -30.97 -21.51
N LYS A 25 21.11 -30.59 -22.67
CA LYS A 25 21.17 -29.21 -23.13
C LYS A 25 19.77 -28.61 -23.24
N THR A 26 18.86 -29.24 -24.00
CA THR A 26 17.50 -28.73 -24.24
C THR A 26 16.72 -28.58 -22.94
N SER A 27 16.79 -29.54 -22.04
CA SER A 27 16.14 -29.42 -20.72
C SER A 27 16.71 -28.25 -19.91
N THR A 28 18.03 -28.09 -19.90
CA THR A 28 18.69 -26.96 -19.21
C THR A 28 18.32 -25.60 -19.81
N GLU A 29 18.11 -25.53 -21.13
CA GLU A 29 17.62 -24.33 -21.83
C GLU A 29 16.17 -24.00 -21.44
N LYS A 30 15.28 -25.00 -21.45
CA LYS A 30 13.88 -24.84 -21.00
C LYS A 30 13.81 -24.36 -19.56
N LEU A 31 14.60 -24.96 -18.67
CA LEU A 31 14.65 -24.57 -17.27
C LEU A 31 15.15 -23.13 -17.09
N ALA A 32 16.16 -22.71 -17.88
CA ALA A 32 16.61 -21.32 -17.88
C ALA A 32 15.51 -20.34 -18.36
N SER A 33 14.70 -20.74 -19.32
CA SER A 33 13.57 -19.95 -19.82
C SER A 33 12.48 -19.75 -18.77
N CYS A 34 12.10 -20.79 -18.00
CA CYS A 34 11.14 -20.69 -16.90
C CYS A 34 11.56 -19.59 -15.90
N HIS A 35 12.82 -19.62 -15.45
CA HIS A 35 13.33 -18.59 -14.53
C HIS A 35 13.38 -17.19 -15.16
N LEU A 36 13.71 -17.09 -16.44
CA LEU A 36 13.73 -15.79 -17.12
C LEU A 36 12.33 -15.19 -17.27
N GLU A 37 11.33 -16.03 -17.53
CA GLU A 37 9.93 -15.62 -17.55
C GLU A 37 9.45 -15.14 -16.18
N LEU A 38 9.79 -15.87 -15.10
CA LEU A 38 9.51 -15.42 -13.74
C LEU A 38 10.11 -14.03 -13.49
N VAL A 39 11.39 -13.81 -13.82
CA VAL A 39 12.03 -12.50 -13.66
C VAL A 39 11.27 -11.40 -14.40
N ARG A 40 10.76 -11.66 -15.61
CA ARG A 40 9.93 -10.69 -16.34
C ARG A 40 8.61 -10.40 -15.62
N LYS A 41 7.89 -11.42 -15.16
CA LYS A 41 6.66 -11.25 -14.37
C LYS A 41 6.92 -10.41 -13.12
N LEU A 42 8.00 -10.68 -12.41
CA LEU A 42 8.41 -9.93 -11.22
C LEU A 42 8.77 -8.47 -11.54
N GLN A 43 9.39 -8.20 -12.68
CA GLN A 43 9.68 -6.84 -13.12
C GLN A 43 8.42 -6.04 -13.43
N GLU A 44 7.40 -6.67 -14.03
CA GLU A 44 6.10 -6.00 -14.24
C GLU A 44 5.41 -5.70 -12.91
N LEU A 45 5.42 -6.63 -11.95
CA LEU A 45 4.88 -6.37 -10.60
C LEU A 45 5.59 -5.20 -9.90
N ILE A 46 6.91 -5.05 -10.07
CA ILE A 46 7.66 -3.90 -9.54
C ILE A 46 7.17 -2.58 -10.17
N LYS A 47 6.90 -2.58 -11.48
CA LYS A 47 6.35 -1.39 -12.16
C LYS A 47 4.95 -1.05 -11.66
N ASP A 48 4.12 -2.05 -11.40
CA ASP A 48 2.78 -1.85 -10.85
C ASP A 48 2.84 -1.20 -9.47
N VAL A 49 3.74 -1.66 -8.59
CA VAL A 49 3.99 -1.01 -7.29
C VAL A 49 4.42 0.44 -7.47
N GLN A 50 5.39 0.70 -8.34
CA GLN A 50 5.90 2.07 -8.58
C GLN A 50 4.80 3.00 -9.07
N LYS A 51 4.03 2.55 -10.06
CA LYS A 51 2.89 3.30 -10.59
C LYS A 51 1.86 3.60 -9.51
N TYR A 52 1.51 2.61 -8.69
CA TYR A 52 0.56 2.78 -7.61
C TYR A 52 1.04 3.83 -6.58
N VAL A 53 2.32 3.80 -6.19
CA VAL A 53 2.91 4.80 -5.28
C VAL A 53 2.85 6.21 -5.87
N ASP A 54 3.16 6.36 -7.16
CA ASP A 54 3.10 7.65 -7.86
C ASP A 54 1.67 8.21 -7.93
N ASP A 55 0.68 7.33 -8.10
CA ASP A 55 -0.74 7.73 -8.12
C ASP A 55 -1.24 8.07 -6.71
N GLN A 56 -0.83 7.33 -5.68
CA GLN A 56 -1.19 7.63 -4.29
C GLN A 56 -0.68 9.01 -3.84
N ALA A 57 0.53 9.41 -4.28
CA ALA A 57 1.14 10.69 -3.94
C ALA A 57 0.32 11.92 -4.38
N LYS A 58 -0.56 11.78 -5.37
CA LYS A 58 -1.37 12.87 -5.94
C LYS A 58 -2.64 13.18 -5.13
N THR A 59 -3.00 12.37 -4.15
CA THR A 59 -4.33 12.41 -3.49
C THR A 59 -4.44 13.38 -2.29
N LYS A 60 -3.59 14.41 -2.18
CA LYS A 60 -3.40 15.20 -0.95
C LYS A 60 -4.21 16.50 -0.80
N GLU A 61 -5.33 16.67 -1.52
CA GLU A 61 -6.00 17.98 -1.53
C GLU A 61 -7.15 18.19 -0.51
N GLU A 62 -7.50 17.19 0.30
CA GLU A 62 -8.78 17.24 1.05
C GLU A 62 -8.68 17.51 2.57
N VAL A 63 -7.48 17.77 3.10
CA VAL A 63 -7.29 18.08 4.54
C VAL A 63 -7.53 19.56 4.86
N ALA A 64 -7.57 20.42 3.84
CA ALA A 64 -7.64 21.87 4.01
C ALA A 64 -8.94 22.36 4.68
N SER A 65 -10.08 21.75 4.35
CA SER A 65 -11.39 22.13 4.89
C SER A 65 -11.52 21.80 6.39
N THR A 66 -10.95 20.69 6.83
CA THR A 66 -10.90 20.25 8.23
C THR A 66 -9.95 21.11 9.05
N ASN A 67 -8.82 21.50 8.47
CA ASN A 67 -7.89 22.43 9.11
C ASN A 67 -8.55 23.80 9.40
N GLY A 68 -9.40 24.29 8.50
CA GLY A 68 -10.18 25.52 8.72
C GLY A 68 -11.17 25.41 9.89
N ALA A 69 -11.84 24.26 10.04
CA ALA A 69 -12.73 24.02 11.18
C ALA A 69 -11.97 23.91 12.51
N VAL A 70 -10.79 23.26 12.51
CA VAL A 70 -9.87 23.20 13.66
C VAL A 70 -9.47 24.60 14.14
N GLN A 71 -9.05 25.48 13.21
CA GLN A 71 -8.69 26.85 13.56
C GLN A 71 -9.88 27.64 14.12
N THR A 72 -11.08 27.41 13.57
CA THR A 72 -12.30 28.09 13.98
C THR A 72 -12.73 27.71 15.40
N ILE A 73 -12.73 26.42 15.74
CA ILE A 73 -13.07 25.96 17.10
C ILE A 73 -12.01 26.42 18.12
N GLN A 74 -10.73 26.40 17.76
CA GLN A 74 -9.64 26.90 18.62
C GLN A 74 -9.81 28.40 18.92
N THR A 75 -9.99 29.22 17.88
CA THR A 75 -10.15 30.68 18.03
C THR A 75 -11.41 31.02 18.82
N THR A 76 -12.52 30.34 18.53
CA THR A 76 -13.80 30.56 19.24
C THR A 76 -13.71 30.11 20.70
N GLY A 77 -12.99 29.03 20.99
CA GLY A 77 -12.74 28.56 22.36
C GLY A 77 -11.96 29.58 23.20
N VAL A 78 -10.91 30.18 22.63
CA VAL A 78 -10.14 31.25 23.30
C VAL A 78 -11.03 32.47 23.58
N ALA A 79 -11.83 32.90 22.59
CA ALA A 79 -12.75 34.03 22.75
C ALA A 79 -13.82 33.76 23.82
N LEU A 80 -14.37 32.53 23.84
CA LEU A 80 -15.34 32.08 24.83
C LEU A 80 -14.78 32.13 26.25
N GLN A 81 -13.55 31.62 26.44
CA GLN A 81 -12.88 31.62 27.74
C GLN A 81 -12.67 33.05 28.26
N LYS A 82 -12.18 33.95 27.41
CA LYS A 82 -12.02 35.37 27.77
C LYS A 82 -13.35 36.05 28.11
N SER A 83 -14.43 35.71 27.40
CA SER A 83 -15.76 36.25 27.67
C SER A 83 -16.33 35.73 28.99
N LYS A 84 -16.09 34.47 29.33
CA LYS A 84 -16.46 33.85 30.62
C LYS A 84 -15.78 34.56 31.79
N GLU A 85 -14.48 34.80 31.68
CA GLU A 85 -13.70 35.54 32.69
C GLU A 85 -14.24 36.96 32.88
N ASN A 86 -14.53 37.67 31.79
CA ASN A 86 -15.12 39.01 31.85
C ASN A 86 -16.53 39.00 32.47
N TYR A 87 -17.38 38.06 32.10
CA TYR A 87 -18.70 37.88 32.71
C TYR A 87 -18.57 37.69 34.24
N ASN A 88 -17.74 36.75 34.68
CA ASN A 88 -17.52 36.50 36.11
C ASN A 88 -17.03 37.76 36.84
N ALA A 89 -16.06 38.49 36.26
CA ALA A 89 -15.54 39.72 36.85
C ALA A 89 -16.62 40.81 37.00
N LYS A 90 -17.51 40.98 36.00
CA LYS A 90 -18.59 41.99 36.08
C LYS A 90 -19.68 41.59 37.08
N THR A 91 -20.00 40.30 37.19
CA THR A 91 -20.98 39.79 38.16
C THR A 91 -20.48 39.95 39.59
N VAL A 92 -19.21 39.59 39.86
CA VAL A 92 -18.59 39.76 41.19
C VAL A 92 -18.56 41.23 41.60
N GLU A 93 -18.19 42.14 40.68
CA GLU A 93 -18.16 43.58 40.97
C GLU A 93 -19.54 44.16 41.27
N GLN A 94 -20.58 43.74 40.54
CA GLN A 94 -21.95 44.17 40.82
C GLN A 94 -22.40 43.74 42.23
N GLU A 95 -22.13 42.49 42.61
CA GLU A 95 -22.46 41.96 43.94
C GLU A 95 -21.67 42.66 45.04
N ARG A 96 -20.40 43.00 44.79
CA ARG A 96 -19.57 43.76 45.73
C ARG A 96 -20.15 45.14 46.00
N LEU A 97 -20.45 45.92 44.95
CA LEU A 97 -21.05 47.24 45.07
C LEU A 97 -22.41 47.20 45.81
N ARG A 98 -23.18 46.13 45.60
CA ARG A 98 -24.45 45.91 46.30
C ARG A 98 -24.26 45.64 47.79
N LYS A 99 -23.24 44.87 48.17
CA LYS A 99 -22.94 44.53 49.57
C LYS A 99 -22.29 45.69 50.34
N GLU A 100 -21.48 46.49 49.67
CA GLU A 100 -20.78 47.63 50.28
C GLU A 100 -21.68 48.89 50.39
N GLY A 101 -22.93 48.83 49.93
CA GLY A 101 -23.86 49.96 50.03
C GLY A 101 -23.53 51.13 49.10
N ALA A 102 -22.96 50.84 47.92
CA ALA A 102 -22.75 51.85 46.89
C ALA A 102 -24.07 52.51 46.46
N THR A 103 -23.98 53.68 45.81
CA THR A 103 -25.20 54.39 45.42
C THR A 103 -26.02 53.59 44.40
N GLN A 104 -27.35 53.72 44.44
CA GLN A 104 -28.25 53.00 43.52
C GLN A 104 -27.84 53.18 42.05
N ARG A 105 -27.42 54.41 41.69
CA ARG A 105 -26.93 54.74 40.34
C ARG A 105 -25.68 53.95 39.94
N GLU A 106 -24.76 53.70 40.87
CA GLU A 106 -23.54 52.92 40.62
C GLU A 106 -23.85 51.42 40.48
N VAL A 107 -24.75 50.90 41.32
CA VAL A 107 -25.23 49.52 41.25
C VAL A 107 -25.95 49.26 39.93
N ASP A 108 -26.84 50.16 39.51
CA ASP A 108 -27.56 50.05 38.23
C ASP A 108 -26.58 50.07 37.04
N LYS A 109 -25.58 50.96 37.07
CA LYS A 109 -24.53 51.03 36.05
C LYS A 109 -23.70 49.75 35.97
N ALA A 110 -23.37 49.14 37.11
CA ALA A 110 -22.68 47.86 37.15
C ALA A 110 -23.57 46.71 36.62
N GLY A 111 -24.87 46.73 36.96
CA GLY A 111 -25.86 45.77 36.45
C GLY A 111 -26.01 45.79 34.94
N VAL A 112 -26.02 46.97 34.31
CA VAL A 112 -26.01 47.09 32.84
C VAL A 112 -24.76 46.45 32.23
N LYS A 113 -23.58 46.65 32.83
CA LYS A 113 -22.32 46.04 32.36
C LYS A 113 -22.33 44.52 32.52
N ALA A 114 -22.83 44.01 33.65
CA ALA A 114 -22.96 42.58 33.90
C ALA A 114 -23.94 41.92 32.93
N LYS A 115 -25.09 42.57 32.67
CA LYS A 115 -26.06 42.11 31.67
C LYS A 115 -25.44 42.05 30.27
N LYS A 116 -24.74 43.09 29.84
CA LYS A 116 -24.03 43.10 28.53
C LYS A 116 -22.95 42.00 28.44
N ALA A 117 -22.19 41.78 29.51
CA ALA A 117 -21.20 40.70 29.56
C ALA A 117 -21.86 39.31 29.50
N THR A 118 -23.04 39.16 30.12
CA THR A 118 -23.83 37.92 30.08
C THR A 118 -24.32 37.62 28.65
N GLU A 119 -24.89 38.61 27.97
CA GLU A 119 -25.36 38.47 26.58
C GLU A 119 -24.19 38.14 25.62
N ALA A 120 -23.04 38.81 25.78
CA ALA A 120 -21.84 38.52 25.00
C ALA A 120 -21.28 37.11 25.26
N TYR A 121 -21.30 36.65 26.51
CA TYR A 121 -20.90 35.29 26.85
C TYR A 121 -21.86 34.25 26.26
N LYS A 122 -23.18 34.43 26.38
CA LYS A 122 -24.19 33.55 25.77
C LYS A 122 -24.02 33.44 24.26
N GLY A 123 -23.85 34.55 23.55
CA GLY A 123 -23.63 34.52 22.10
C GLY A 123 -22.36 33.76 21.70
N LEU A 124 -21.30 33.83 22.51
CA LEU A 124 -20.09 33.03 22.27
C LEU A 124 -20.27 31.55 22.61
N VAL A 125 -21.11 31.21 23.59
CA VAL A 125 -21.46 29.80 23.88
C VAL A 125 -22.17 29.19 22.68
N GLU A 126 -23.15 29.88 22.11
CA GLU A 126 -23.87 29.44 20.92
C GLU A 126 -22.93 29.31 19.72
N LYS A 127 -22.08 30.33 19.47
CA LYS A 127 -21.08 30.28 18.39
C LYS A 127 -20.10 29.12 18.56
N TYR A 128 -19.66 28.85 19.79
CA TYR A 128 -18.78 27.73 20.08
C TYR A 128 -19.47 26.38 19.85
N ALA A 129 -20.75 26.25 20.22
CA ALA A 129 -21.52 25.03 19.96
C ALA A 129 -21.63 24.73 18.46
N THR A 130 -21.89 25.75 17.63
CA THR A 130 -21.90 25.60 16.16
C THR A 130 -20.53 25.20 15.62
N ALA A 131 -19.46 25.91 16.04
CA ALA A 131 -18.09 25.60 15.60
C ALA A 131 -17.65 24.19 16.03
N LYS A 132 -18.10 23.73 17.21
CA LYS A 132 -17.85 22.38 17.70
C LYS A 132 -18.53 21.33 16.83
N SER A 133 -19.82 21.51 16.53
CA SER A 133 -20.56 20.57 15.68
C SER A 133 -19.94 20.45 14.29
N GLU A 134 -19.55 21.58 13.69
CA GLU A 134 -18.90 21.58 12.36
C GLU A 134 -17.53 20.89 12.40
N PHE A 135 -16.74 21.13 13.47
CA PHE A 135 -15.47 20.45 13.67
C PHE A 135 -15.66 18.93 13.81
N GLU A 136 -16.56 18.48 14.68
CA GLU A 136 -16.80 17.05 14.92
C GLU A 136 -17.24 16.35 13.63
N GLN A 137 -18.14 16.97 12.85
CA GLN A 137 -18.56 16.45 11.56
C GLN A 137 -17.38 16.31 10.58
N LYS A 138 -16.67 17.41 10.29
CA LYS A 138 -15.57 17.40 9.31
C LYS A 138 -14.43 16.47 9.73
N MET A 139 -14.16 16.38 11.02
CA MET A 139 -13.13 15.53 11.56
C MET A 139 -13.50 14.04 11.41
N ALA A 140 -14.77 13.68 11.65
CA ALA A 140 -15.27 12.33 11.42
C ALA A 140 -15.22 11.94 9.93
N GLU A 141 -15.68 12.83 9.04
CA GLU A 141 -15.64 12.61 7.58
C GLU A 141 -14.19 12.42 7.09
N THR A 142 -13.26 13.25 7.57
CA THR A 142 -11.84 13.14 7.21
C THR A 142 -11.20 11.87 7.76
N ALA A 143 -11.53 11.49 9.00
CA ALA A 143 -11.03 10.26 9.60
C ALA A 143 -11.49 9.02 8.83
N GLN A 144 -12.78 8.96 8.46
CA GLN A 144 -13.31 7.88 7.63
C GLN A 144 -12.61 7.82 6.27
N LYS A 145 -12.42 8.98 5.62
CA LYS A 145 -11.72 9.01 4.34
C LYS A 145 -10.27 8.53 4.43
N PHE A 146 -9.54 8.90 5.50
CA PHE A 146 -8.20 8.36 5.71
C PHE A 146 -8.20 6.86 5.93
N GLN A 147 -9.18 6.34 6.66
CA GLN A 147 -9.37 4.92 6.82
C GLN A 147 -9.62 4.25 5.46
N ASP A 148 -10.52 4.77 4.63
CA ASP A 148 -10.83 4.20 3.31
C ASP A 148 -9.58 4.18 2.40
N ILE A 149 -8.76 5.25 2.44
CA ILE A 149 -7.50 5.33 1.69
C ILE A 149 -6.53 4.24 2.17
N GLU A 150 -6.38 4.06 3.47
CA GLU A 150 -5.46 3.07 4.04
C GLU A 150 -5.95 1.64 3.82
N GLU A 151 -7.25 1.39 3.94
CA GLU A 151 -7.85 0.08 3.63
C GLU A 151 -7.63 -0.28 2.15
N SER A 152 -7.90 0.65 1.25
CA SER A 152 -7.63 0.49 -0.19
C SER A 152 -6.14 0.23 -0.45
N HIS A 153 -5.25 0.93 0.26
CA HIS A 153 -3.80 0.71 0.19
C HIS A 153 -3.41 -0.72 0.57
N ILE A 154 -3.88 -1.17 1.74
CA ILE A 154 -3.56 -2.50 2.24
C ILE A 154 -4.10 -3.58 1.30
N VAL A 155 -5.33 -3.43 0.79
CA VAL A 155 -5.91 -4.37 -0.18
C VAL A 155 -5.05 -4.45 -1.43
N HIS A 156 -4.74 -3.31 -2.05
CA HIS A 156 -3.96 -3.29 -3.28
C HIS A 156 -2.56 -3.89 -3.13
N MET A 157 -1.86 -3.56 -2.04
CA MET A 157 -0.54 -4.13 -1.77
C MET A 157 -0.59 -5.63 -1.53
N LYS A 158 -1.65 -6.13 -0.87
CA LYS A 158 -1.86 -7.57 -0.69
C LYS A 158 -2.14 -8.29 -2.01
N ASP A 159 -2.90 -7.68 -2.91
CA ASP A 159 -3.18 -8.24 -4.25
C ASP A 159 -1.89 -8.38 -5.08
N ILE A 160 -0.98 -7.41 -4.98
CA ILE A 160 0.35 -7.49 -5.62
C ILE A 160 1.17 -8.65 -5.04
N ILE A 161 1.19 -8.80 -3.71
CA ILE A 161 1.90 -9.90 -3.04
C ILE A 161 1.29 -11.26 -3.42
N GLN A 162 -0.03 -11.34 -3.54
CA GLN A 162 -0.70 -12.54 -4.01
C GLN A 162 -0.31 -12.88 -5.46
N SER A 163 -0.24 -11.87 -6.33
CA SER A 163 0.21 -12.03 -7.72
C SER A 163 1.67 -12.48 -7.82
N TYR A 164 2.52 -11.98 -6.91
CA TYR A 164 3.89 -12.48 -6.75
C TYR A 164 3.91 -13.96 -6.39
N ALA A 165 3.17 -14.35 -5.35
CA ALA A 165 3.13 -15.73 -4.88
C ALA A 165 2.62 -16.68 -5.98
N GLN A 166 1.57 -16.27 -6.70
CA GLN A 166 1.05 -17.02 -7.84
C GLN A 166 2.10 -17.17 -8.97
N SER A 167 2.81 -16.10 -9.33
CA SER A 167 3.83 -16.15 -10.37
C SER A 167 4.96 -17.14 -10.03
N VAL A 168 5.34 -17.20 -8.75
CA VAL A 168 6.33 -18.17 -8.24
C VAL A 168 5.79 -19.59 -8.30
N ASP A 169 4.57 -19.82 -7.85
CA ASP A 169 3.93 -21.14 -7.85
C ASP A 169 3.75 -21.70 -9.28
N GLU A 170 3.23 -20.90 -10.20
CA GLU A 170 3.11 -21.24 -11.62
C GLU A 170 4.47 -21.63 -12.23
N THR A 171 5.52 -20.87 -11.90
CA THR A 171 6.87 -21.18 -12.39
C THR A 171 7.38 -22.50 -11.80
N HIS A 172 7.10 -22.77 -10.52
CA HIS A 172 7.47 -24.03 -9.89
C HIS A 172 6.78 -25.23 -10.54
N VAL A 173 5.50 -25.09 -10.91
CA VAL A 173 4.77 -26.11 -11.69
C VAL A 173 5.46 -26.36 -13.03
N GLN A 174 5.75 -25.30 -13.80
CA GLN A 174 6.45 -25.42 -15.09
C GLN A 174 7.84 -26.08 -14.96
N ILE A 175 8.59 -25.76 -13.90
CA ILE A 175 9.87 -26.42 -13.62
C ILE A 175 9.66 -27.93 -13.39
N GLY A 176 8.60 -28.31 -12.68
CA GLY A 176 8.22 -29.71 -12.49
C GLY A 176 7.88 -30.43 -13.80
N GLU A 177 7.20 -29.75 -14.73
CA GLU A 177 6.93 -30.26 -16.08
C GLU A 177 8.21 -30.48 -16.88
N VAL A 178 9.15 -29.52 -16.86
CA VAL A 178 10.47 -29.65 -17.52
C VAL A 178 11.26 -30.84 -16.95
N HIS A 179 11.22 -31.04 -15.63
CA HIS A 179 11.86 -32.19 -15.00
C HIS A 179 11.22 -33.51 -15.46
N THR A 180 9.89 -33.59 -15.47
CA THR A 180 9.16 -34.79 -15.92
C THR A 180 9.46 -35.10 -17.39
N GLU A 181 9.47 -34.08 -18.25
CA GLU A 181 9.84 -34.21 -19.66
C GLU A 181 11.28 -34.70 -19.84
N PHE A 182 12.22 -34.18 -19.04
CA PHE A 182 13.61 -34.62 -19.07
C PHE A 182 13.75 -36.10 -18.76
N LEU A 183 13.08 -36.61 -17.71
CA LEU A 183 13.12 -38.03 -17.36
C LEU A 183 12.56 -38.90 -18.49
N GLY A 184 11.43 -38.51 -19.08
CA GLY A 184 10.87 -39.21 -20.23
C GLY A 184 11.78 -39.21 -21.45
N ASN A 185 12.43 -38.07 -21.75
CA ASN A 185 13.39 -37.97 -22.86
C ASN A 185 14.65 -38.85 -22.61
N MET A 186 15.09 -38.96 -21.36
CA MET A 186 16.20 -39.84 -20.98
C MET A 186 15.83 -41.32 -21.13
N GLU A 187 14.63 -41.72 -20.72
CA GLU A 187 14.11 -43.09 -20.90
C GLU A 187 13.97 -43.45 -22.39
N ASN A 188 13.46 -42.52 -23.21
CA ASN A 188 13.36 -42.68 -24.66
C ASN A 188 14.73 -42.75 -25.35
N THR A 189 15.78 -42.22 -24.74
CA THR A 189 17.17 -42.29 -25.22
C THR A 189 17.85 -43.53 -24.64
N SER A 190 17.24 -44.71 -24.87
CA SER A 190 17.71 -45.99 -24.30
C SER A 190 19.06 -46.42 -24.85
N VAL A 191 19.75 -47.29 -24.10
CA VAL A 191 21.04 -47.85 -24.51
C VAL A 191 20.91 -48.58 -25.84
N GLU A 192 19.85 -49.38 -26.02
CA GLU A 192 19.56 -50.11 -27.25
C GLU A 192 19.38 -49.15 -28.43
N GLY A 193 18.61 -48.07 -28.26
CA GLY A 193 18.37 -47.08 -29.29
C GLY A 193 19.66 -46.32 -29.68
N LEU A 194 20.52 -46.02 -28.71
CA LEU A 194 21.82 -45.40 -28.96
C LEU A 194 22.76 -46.32 -29.73
N ILE A 195 22.84 -47.61 -29.35
CA ILE A 195 23.66 -48.62 -30.05
C ILE A 195 23.14 -48.85 -31.47
N GLN A 196 21.82 -48.90 -31.67
CA GLN A 196 21.22 -49.01 -32.99
C GLN A 196 21.60 -47.81 -33.88
N LYS A 197 21.45 -46.58 -33.39
CA LYS A 197 21.86 -45.36 -34.11
C LYS A 197 23.36 -45.37 -34.46
N LEU A 198 24.21 -45.89 -33.59
CA LEU A 198 25.64 -46.04 -33.89
C LEU A 198 25.85 -47.03 -35.06
N ALA A 199 25.24 -48.21 -34.98
CA ALA A 199 25.37 -49.24 -36.02
C ALA A 199 24.85 -48.75 -37.38
N GLU A 200 23.76 -47.99 -37.40
CA GLU A 200 23.21 -47.38 -38.62
C GLU A 200 24.10 -46.26 -39.18
N SER A 201 24.72 -45.43 -38.33
CA SER A 201 25.54 -44.29 -38.78
C SER A 201 26.99 -44.63 -39.12
N LYS A 202 27.55 -45.70 -38.54
CA LYS A 202 28.96 -46.10 -38.70
C LYS A 202 29.15 -47.51 -39.25
N GLY A 203 28.07 -48.23 -39.57
CA GLY A 203 28.15 -49.57 -40.16
C GLY A 203 28.83 -49.55 -41.52
N THR A 204 29.75 -50.50 -41.75
CA THR A 204 30.58 -50.59 -42.96
C THR A 204 30.05 -51.58 -44.01
N GLY A 205 28.90 -52.21 -43.76
CA GLY A 205 28.28 -53.16 -44.68
C GLY A 205 27.32 -54.08 -43.95
N LYS A 206 26.26 -54.52 -44.63
CA LYS A 206 25.31 -55.54 -44.14
C LYS A 206 25.39 -56.84 -44.94
N GLU A 207 26.23 -56.90 -45.96
CA GLU A 207 26.42 -58.09 -46.79
C GLU A 207 27.25 -59.12 -46.05
N ARG A 208 26.81 -60.38 -46.15
CA ARG A 208 27.41 -61.56 -45.53
C ARG A 208 28.12 -62.39 -46.59
#